data_AF-A0A352A9M4-F1
#
_entry.id   AF-A0A352A9M4-F1
#
_cell.length_a   1.000
_cell.length_b   1.000
_cell.length_c   1.000
_cell.angle_alpha   90.00
_cell.angle_beta   90.00
_cell.angle_gamma   90.00
#
_symmetry.space_group_name_H-M   'P 1'
#
loop_
_entity.id
_entity.type
_entity.pdbx_description
1 polymer ?
#
loop_
_entity_poly.entity_id
_entity_poly.type
_entity_poly.pdbx_seq_one_letter_code
_entity_poly.pdbx_strand_id
1 'polypeptide(L)'
;MDIRNRIIDLLRNSFIDKEYVYALWLEGSDGLGKADEYSDLDFWFDVEDGYENSVLDNCIEVLQTIDKLDFVEHYDHPHPKIFQKNMHIGGTSEYLMLDICVQSHSRGNEGCTFVENDIAEYPLVLFDKANVINIIKEPDNDLELIKKTWFGTHIRPFS
;
A
#
# COMPACT_ATOMS: atom_id res chain seq x y z
N MET A 1 20.71 -12.89 6.39
CA MET A 1 19.45 -12.47 5.75
C MET A 1 19.42 -10.97 5.80
N ASP A 2 19.17 -10.34 4.66
CA ASP A 2 19.04 -8.88 4.57
C ASP A 2 17.89 -8.39 5.46
N ILE A 3 18.07 -7.23 6.11
CA ILE A 3 17.15 -6.72 7.15
C ILE A 3 15.79 -6.38 6.57
N ARG A 4 15.74 -5.83 5.34
CA ARG A 4 14.49 -5.52 4.62
C ARG A 4 13.67 -6.79 4.42
N ASN A 5 14.30 -7.82 3.85
CA ASN A 5 13.66 -9.13 3.67
C ASN A 5 13.22 -9.77 5.00
N ARG A 6 14.00 -9.59 6.08
CA ARG A 6 13.62 -10.08 7.41
C ARG A 6 12.35 -9.39 7.92
N ILE A 7 12.19 -8.09 7.70
CA ILE A 7 10.99 -7.34 8.11
C ILE A 7 9.76 -7.82 7.31
N ILE A 8 9.90 -7.92 5.99
CA ILE A 8 8.82 -8.40 5.10
C ILE A 8 8.35 -9.79 5.52
N ASP A 9 9.27 -10.73 5.68
CA ASP A 9 8.94 -12.11 6.07
C ASP A 9 8.34 -12.19 7.47
N LEU A 10 8.84 -11.37 8.41
CA LEU A 10 8.32 -11.35 9.78
C LEU A 10 6.88 -10.88 9.82
N LEU A 11 6.55 -9.75 9.17
CA LEU A 11 5.18 -9.26 9.12
C LEU A 11 4.27 -10.23 8.35
N ARG A 12 4.69 -10.70 7.18
CA ARG A 12 3.94 -11.69 6.40
C ARG A 12 3.57 -12.91 7.24
N ASN A 13 4.55 -13.53 7.90
CA ASN A 13 4.32 -14.74 8.69
C ASN A 13 3.52 -14.50 9.97
N SER A 14 3.57 -13.28 10.53
CA SER A 14 2.81 -12.93 11.74
C SER A 14 1.32 -12.72 11.47
N PHE A 15 0.96 -12.34 10.24
CA PHE A 15 -0.41 -11.95 9.89
C PHE A 15 -1.13 -12.91 8.93
N ILE A 16 -0.42 -13.77 8.18
CA ILE A 16 -1.05 -14.64 7.18
C ILE A 16 -2.16 -15.54 7.76
N ASP A 17 -1.99 -16.04 8.99
CA ASP A 17 -2.96 -16.92 9.66
C ASP A 17 -4.02 -16.16 10.49
N LYS A 18 -3.99 -14.82 10.53
CA LYS A 18 -4.98 -14.00 11.25
C LYS A 18 -6.26 -13.90 10.42
N GLU A 19 -7.38 -14.40 10.93
CA GLU A 19 -8.66 -14.40 10.20
C GLU A 19 -9.15 -12.99 9.85
N TYR A 20 -8.87 -11.99 10.69
CA TYR A 20 -9.25 -10.58 10.50
C TYR A 20 -8.32 -9.81 9.55
N VAL A 21 -7.29 -10.44 8.97
CA VAL A 21 -6.42 -9.82 7.94
C VAL A 21 -6.65 -10.57 6.65
N TYR A 22 -7.21 -9.91 5.65
CA TYR A 22 -7.60 -10.53 4.39
C TYR A 22 -6.51 -10.51 3.34
N ALA A 23 -5.73 -9.43 3.26
CA ALA A 23 -4.60 -9.30 2.35
C ALA A 23 -3.47 -8.46 2.94
N LEU A 24 -2.28 -8.68 2.41
CA LEU A 24 -1.09 -7.88 2.67
C LEU A 24 -0.27 -7.74 1.38
N TRP A 25 0.10 -6.52 1.03
CA TRP A 25 0.97 -6.23 -0.11
C TRP A 25 1.94 -5.10 0.22
N LEU A 26 2.96 -4.97 -0.62
CA LEU A 26 3.85 -3.83 -0.66
C LEU A 26 3.49 -2.93 -1.84
N GLU A 27 3.59 -1.63 -1.66
CA GLU A 27 3.50 -0.64 -2.73
C GLU A 27 4.88 -0.01 -3.02
N GLY A 28 4.88 1.18 -3.61
CA GLY A 28 6.08 1.97 -3.83
C GLY A 28 7.16 1.24 -4.64
N SER A 29 8.40 1.36 -4.18
CA SER A 29 9.56 0.86 -4.90
C SER A 29 9.59 -0.67 -5.02
N ASP A 30 9.06 -1.42 -4.04
CA ASP A 30 8.94 -2.88 -4.14
C ASP A 30 7.92 -3.29 -5.19
N GLY A 31 6.75 -2.65 -5.16
CA GLY A 31 5.66 -2.85 -6.10
C GLY A 31 6.11 -2.70 -7.56
N LEU A 32 7.00 -1.73 -7.81
CA LEU A 32 7.56 -1.43 -9.11
C LEU A 32 8.84 -2.20 -9.45
N GLY A 33 9.37 -3.03 -8.53
CA GLY A 33 10.63 -3.75 -8.70
C GLY A 33 11.85 -2.83 -8.81
N LYS A 34 11.82 -1.68 -8.14
CA LYS A 34 12.85 -0.61 -8.17
C LYS A 34 13.51 -0.34 -6.82
N ALA A 35 13.17 -1.12 -5.79
CA ALA A 35 13.73 -0.95 -4.45
C ALA A 35 15.26 -1.07 -4.43
N ASP A 36 15.91 -0.20 -3.67
CA ASP A 36 17.35 -0.12 -3.46
C ASP A 36 17.70 0.18 -1.99
N GLU A 37 18.97 0.51 -1.70
CA GLU A 37 19.44 0.78 -0.32
C GLU A 37 18.90 2.07 0.31
N TYR A 38 18.26 2.94 -0.47
CA TYR A 38 17.63 4.19 -0.04
C TYR A 38 16.11 4.09 0.03
N SER A 39 15.57 2.90 -0.21
CA SER A 39 14.13 2.67 -0.27
C SER A 39 13.54 2.31 1.10
N ASP A 40 12.40 2.91 1.40
CA ASP A 40 11.48 2.56 2.47
C ASP A 40 10.67 1.30 2.14
N LEU A 41 9.81 0.87 3.08
CA LEU A 41 8.86 -0.22 2.92
C LEU A 41 7.43 0.30 3.10
N ASP A 42 6.63 0.24 2.04
CA ASP A 42 5.23 0.66 2.01
C ASP A 42 4.30 -0.55 2.17
N PHE A 43 3.90 -0.87 3.40
CA PHE A 43 2.98 -1.98 3.67
C PHE A 43 1.53 -1.53 3.63
N TRP A 44 0.70 -2.36 3.01
CA TRP A 44 -0.74 -2.23 3.04
C TRP A 44 -1.42 -3.50 3.54
N PHE A 45 -2.35 -3.31 4.47
CA PHE A 45 -3.21 -4.38 4.99
C PHE A 45 -4.67 -4.10 4.63
N ASP A 46 -5.36 -5.13 4.15
CA ASP A 46 -6.83 -5.15 4.09
C ASP A 46 -7.36 -6.00 5.26
N VAL A 47 -8.19 -5.41 6.12
CA VAL A 47 -8.53 -6.02 7.42
C VAL A 47 -10.02 -5.87 7.73
N GLU A 48 -10.55 -6.76 8.56
CA GLU A 48 -11.90 -6.64 9.09
C GLU A 48 -12.12 -5.28 9.78
N ASP A 49 -13.22 -4.61 9.45
CA ASP A 49 -13.59 -3.32 10.02
C ASP A 49 -13.52 -3.33 11.55
N GLY A 50 -12.80 -2.36 12.12
CA GLY A 50 -12.58 -2.23 13.56
C GLY A 50 -11.30 -2.88 14.09
N TYR A 51 -10.57 -3.66 13.27
CA TYR A 51 -9.27 -4.24 13.63
C TYR A 51 -8.06 -3.38 13.22
N GLU A 52 -8.26 -2.21 12.62
CA GLU A 52 -7.20 -1.42 12.00
C GLU A 52 -6.12 -1.01 13.01
N ASN A 53 -6.56 -0.43 14.14
CA ASN A 53 -5.64 -0.06 15.22
C ASN A 53 -4.99 -1.29 15.86
N SER A 54 -5.73 -2.39 16.02
CA SER A 54 -5.16 -3.64 16.54
C SER A 54 -4.07 -4.19 15.64
N VAL A 55 -4.22 -4.11 14.32
CA VAL A 55 -3.18 -4.53 13.36
C VAL A 55 -1.95 -3.63 13.49
N LEU A 56 -2.12 -2.31 13.55
CA LEU A 56 -1.02 -1.37 13.75
C LEU A 56 -0.26 -1.61 15.07
N ASP A 57 -0.97 -1.90 16.16
CA ASP A 57 -0.34 -2.20 17.45
C ASP A 57 0.39 -3.55 17.43
N ASN A 58 -0.18 -4.58 16.79
CA ASN A 58 0.50 -5.85 16.58
C ASN A 58 1.76 -5.69 15.70
N CYS A 59 1.74 -4.82 14.68
CA CYS A 59 2.93 -4.52 13.88
C CYS A 59 4.05 -3.95 14.76
N ILE A 60 3.73 -3.04 15.67
CA ILE A 60 4.71 -2.50 16.63
C ILE A 60 5.32 -3.63 17.48
N GLU A 61 4.48 -4.47 18.07
CA GLU A 61 4.94 -5.59 18.92
C GLU A 61 5.84 -6.57 18.14
N VAL A 62 5.43 -6.92 16.93
CA VAL A 62 6.18 -7.82 16.05
C VAL A 62 7.52 -7.20 15.64
N LEU A 63 7.54 -5.95 15.21
CA LEU A 63 8.77 -5.26 14.79
C LEU A 63 9.75 -5.07 15.96
N GLN A 64 9.23 -4.88 17.18
CA GLN A 64 10.05 -4.81 18.40
C GLN A 64 10.78 -6.12 18.74
N THR A 65 10.42 -7.25 18.11
CA THR A 65 11.20 -8.49 18.20
C THR A 65 12.49 -8.47 17.37
N ILE A 66 12.63 -7.52 16.45
CA ILE A 66 13.86 -7.30 15.69
C ILE A 66 14.84 -6.49 16.53
N ASP A 67 14.44 -5.28 16.91
CA ASP A 67 15.14 -4.36 17.82
C ASP A 67 14.14 -3.27 18.27
N LYS A 68 14.58 -2.32 19.10
CA LYS A 68 13.77 -1.20 19.57
C LYS A 68 13.33 -0.31 18.39
N LEU A 69 12.06 0.09 18.37
CA LEU A 69 11.61 1.21 17.52
C LEU A 69 12.08 2.54 18.13
N ASP A 70 12.86 3.30 17.37
CA ASP A 70 13.34 4.63 17.76
C ASP A 70 12.51 5.77 17.16
N PHE A 71 11.60 5.45 16.22
CA PHE A 71 10.57 6.34 15.70
C PHE A 71 9.25 5.58 15.52
N VAL A 72 8.15 6.19 15.97
CA VAL A 72 6.76 5.78 15.70
C VAL A 72 5.91 7.05 15.66
N GLU A 73 5.32 7.34 14.51
CA GLU A 73 4.42 8.49 14.32
C GLU A 73 3.09 8.02 13.77
N HIS A 74 2.00 8.56 14.32
CA HIS A 74 0.67 8.36 13.76
C HIS A 74 0.41 9.41 12.67
N TYR A 75 -0.13 8.97 11.53
CA TYR A 75 -0.58 9.86 10.48
C TYR A 75 -2.10 9.89 10.43
N ASP A 76 -2.68 11.08 10.63
CA ASP A 76 -4.11 11.33 10.51
C ASP A 76 -4.52 11.34 9.02
N HIS A 77 -4.86 10.16 8.49
CA HIS A 77 -5.24 10.03 7.09
C HIS A 77 -6.60 10.73 6.82
N PRO A 78 -6.75 11.48 5.71
CA PRO A 78 -8.01 12.17 5.39
C PRO A 78 -9.17 11.20 5.10
N HIS A 79 -8.86 9.96 4.75
CA HIS A 79 -9.86 8.93 4.47
C HIS A 79 -10.23 8.18 5.75
N PRO A 80 -11.51 8.11 6.15
CA PRO A 80 -11.92 7.59 7.45
C PRO A 80 -11.73 6.07 7.63
N LYS A 81 -11.37 5.36 6.55
CA LYS A 81 -11.11 3.91 6.54
C LYS A 81 -9.65 3.56 6.30
N ILE A 82 -8.75 4.53 6.40
CA ILE A 82 -7.31 4.32 6.28
C ILE A 82 -6.69 4.77 7.60
N PHE A 83 -5.86 3.90 8.16
CA PHE A 83 -5.11 4.12 9.37
C PHE A 83 -3.64 3.90 9.06
N GLN A 84 -2.79 4.79 9.55
CA GLN A 84 -1.38 4.74 9.20
C GLN A 84 -0.49 5.03 10.42
N LYS A 85 0.63 4.32 10.47
CA LYS A 85 1.77 4.66 11.32
C LYS A 85 3.07 4.53 10.54
N ASN A 86 3.91 5.54 10.68
CA ASN A 86 5.28 5.53 10.16
C ASN A 86 6.23 5.11 11.27
N MET A 87 7.14 4.19 10.99
CA MET A 87 8.02 3.59 12.00
C MET A 87 9.45 3.48 11.50
N HIS A 88 10.39 3.43 12.43
CA HIS A 88 11.79 3.08 12.17
C HIS A 88 12.32 2.16 13.27
N ILE A 89 13.11 1.16 12.88
CA ILE A 89 13.78 0.24 13.80
C ILE A 89 15.18 0.79 14.07
N GLY A 90 15.54 0.97 15.34
CA GLY A 90 16.85 1.46 15.72
C GLY A 90 17.98 0.55 15.20
N GLY A 91 19.04 1.19 14.71
CA GLY A 91 20.20 0.48 14.17
C GLY A 91 20.04 0.00 12.72
N THR A 92 18.91 0.28 12.06
CA THR A 92 18.78 0.13 10.60
C THR A 92 19.18 1.40 9.85
N SER A 93 19.22 1.33 8.51
CA SER A 93 19.47 2.49 7.65
C SER A 93 18.41 3.57 7.92
N GLU A 94 18.81 4.84 7.98
CA GLU A 94 17.89 5.97 8.17
C GLU A 94 16.87 6.13 7.04
N TYR A 95 17.14 5.52 5.88
CA TYR A 95 16.24 5.48 4.73
C TYR A 95 15.24 4.32 4.79
N LEU A 96 15.48 3.31 5.64
CA LEU A 96 14.59 2.16 5.79
C LEU A 96 13.44 2.50 6.75
N MET A 97 12.65 3.50 6.36
CA MET A 97 11.39 3.81 7.02
C MET A 97 10.35 2.73 6.69
N LEU A 98 9.42 2.54 7.61
CA LEU A 98 8.29 1.62 7.45
C LEU A 98 7.01 2.44 7.44
N ASP A 99 6.36 2.54 6.30
CA ASP A 99 5.00 3.06 6.18
C ASP A 99 4.03 1.87 6.32
N ILE A 100 3.26 1.84 7.40
CA ILE A 100 2.27 0.80 7.65
C ILE A 100 0.87 1.39 7.49
N CYS A 101 0.27 1.17 6.32
CA CYS A 101 -1.12 1.51 6.02
C CYS A 101 -2.04 0.31 6.26
N VAL A 102 -3.18 0.57 6.89
CA VAL A 102 -4.23 -0.42 7.15
C VAL A 102 -5.56 0.16 6.71
N GLN A 103 -6.27 -0.56 5.84
CA GLN A 103 -7.60 -0.18 5.41
C GLN A 103 -8.69 -1.11 5.96
N SER A 104 -9.83 -0.53 6.31
CA SER A 104 -11.05 -1.29 6.59
C SER A 104 -11.51 -2.00 5.32
N HIS A 105 -11.84 -3.28 5.40
CA HIS A 105 -12.32 -4.09 4.27
C HIS A 105 -13.55 -3.47 3.59
N SER A 106 -14.40 -2.77 4.35
CA SER A 106 -15.54 -2.06 3.79
C SER A 106 -15.19 -0.85 2.91
N ARG A 107 -13.91 -0.44 2.80
CA ARG A 107 -13.45 0.50 1.76
C ARG A 107 -13.65 -0.10 0.37
N GLY A 108 -13.58 -1.42 0.25
CA GLY A 108 -13.83 -2.15 -0.99
C GLY A 108 -12.82 -1.81 -2.09
N ASN A 109 -13.27 -1.91 -3.34
CA ASN A 109 -12.40 -1.88 -4.52
C ASN A 109 -11.61 -0.58 -4.73
N GLU A 110 -11.98 0.52 -4.07
CA GLU A 110 -11.27 1.81 -4.19
C GLU A 110 -9.79 1.69 -3.81
N GLY A 111 -9.48 0.80 -2.86
CA GLY A 111 -8.12 0.60 -2.35
C GLY A 111 -7.37 -0.60 -2.88
N CYS A 112 -7.99 -1.38 -3.76
CA CYS A 112 -7.42 -2.64 -4.22
C CYS A 112 -7.48 -2.80 -5.74
N THR A 113 -7.78 -1.74 -6.47
CA THR A 113 -7.81 -1.77 -7.94
C THR A 113 -6.58 -1.08 -8.50
N PHE A 114 -5.77 -1.83 -9.26
CA PHE A 114 -4.51 -1.34 -9.83
C PHE A 114 -4.51 -1.52 -11.34
N VAL A 115 -3.82 -0.63 -12.05
CA VAL A 115 -3.72 -0.69 -13.51
C VAL A 115 -2.53 -1.56 -13.93
N GLU A 116 -2.76 -2.46 -14.89
CA GLU A 116 -1.72 -3.27 -15.49
C GLU A 116 -0.65 -2.37 -16.15
N ASN A 117 0.61 -2.55 -15.73
CA ASN A 117 1.77 -1.75 -16.16
C ASN A 117 1.75 -0.28 -15.68
N ASP A 118 1.02 0.04 -14.62
CA ASP A 118 1.19 1.31 -13.94
C ASP A 118 2.65 1.45 -13.47
N ILE A 119 3.26 2.58 -13.81
CA ILE A 119 4.67 2.87 -13.51
C ILE A 119 4.86 3.62 -12.19
N ALA A 120 3.75 4.04 -11.58
CA ALA A 120 3.67 4.79 -10.33
C ALA A 120 3.16 3.92 -9.18
N GLU A 121 2.09 3.13 -9.39
CA GLU A 121 1.44 2.35 -8.33
C GLU A 121 1.14 0.92 -8.78
N TYR A 122 1.85 -0.06 -8.21
CA TYR A 122 1.60 -1.48 -8.50
C TYR A 122 1.81 -2.34 -7.24
N PRO A 123 0.98 -3.34 -6.95
CA PRO A 123 1.09 -4.09 -5.71
C PRO A 123 2.06 -5.27 -5.86
N LEU A 124 3.01 -5.39 -4.94
CA LEU A 124 3.72 -6.64 -4.69
C LEU A 124 2.98 -7.44 -3.61
N VAL A 125 2.12 -8.35 -4.05
CA VAL A 125 1.24 -9.13 -3.16
C VAL A 125 2.04 -10.14 -2.32
N LEU A 126 1.95 -10.05 -0.99
CA LEU A 126 2.55 -11.00 -0.05
C LEU A 126 1.60 -12.16 0.29
N PHE A 127 0.30 -11.85 0.42
CA PHE A 127 -0.82 -12.80 0.40
C PHE A 127 -2.15 -12.06 0.13
N ASP A 128 -3.12 -12.77 -0.43
CA ASP A 128 -4.49 -12.29 -0.60
C ASP A 128 -5.47 -13.47 -0.43
N LYS A 129 -6.14 -13.52 0.73
CA LYS A 129 -7.04 -14.62 1.11
C LYS A 129 -8.48 -14.38 0.66
N ALA A 130 -8.85 -13.13 0.45
CA ALA A 130 -10.21 -12.74 0.07
C ALA A 130 -10.33 -12.35 -1.41
N ASN A 131 -9.25 -12.40 -2.18
CA ASN A 131 -9.17 -11.95 -3.58
C ASN A 131 -9.59 -10.48 -3.72
N VAL A 132 -9.07 -9.61 -2.84
CA VAL A 132 -9.37 -8.18 -2.87
C VAL A 132 -8.58 -7.44 -3.95
N ILE A 133 -7.38 -7.92 -4.29
CA ILE A 133 -6.50 -7.27 -5.26
C ILE A 133 -7.01 -7.53 -6.68
N ASN A 134 -7.36 -6.44 -7.37
CA ASN A 134 -7.93 -6.45 -8.71
C ASN A 134 -7.02 -5.69 -9.68
N ILE A 135 -6.37 -6.43 -10.59
CA ILE A 135 -5.57 -5.82 -11.66
C ILE A 135 -6.46 -5.62 -12.89
N ILE A 136 -6.66 -4.36 -13.28
CA ILE A 136 -7.42 -4.00 -14.47
C ILE A 136 -6.47 -3.57 -15.59
N LYS A 137 -6.86 -3.84 -16.84
CA LYS A 137 -6.20 -3.19 -17.98
C LYS A 137 -6.82 -1.81 -18.14
N GLU A 138 -5.98 -0.79 -18.32
CA GLU A 138 -6.52 0.46 -18.84
C GLU A 138 -7.22 0.16 -20.16
N PRO A 139 -8.47 0.62 -20.37
CA PRO A 139 -9.06 0.55 -21.68
C PRO A 139 -8.12 1.25 -22.64
N ASP A 140 -7.86 0.65 -23.83
CA ASP A 140 -7.07 1.29 -24.88
C ASP A 140 -7.52 2.75 -24.95
N ASN A 141 -6.60 3.69 -24.68
CA ASN A 141 -6.90 5.11 -24.74
C ASN A 141 -7.46 5.39 -26.14
N ASP A 142 -8.78 5.51 -26.24
CA ASP A 142 -9.43 5.85 -27.49
C ASP A 142 -9.11 7.31 -27.74
N LEU A 143 -7.98 7.53 -28.41
CA LEU A 143 -7.48 8.83 -28.79
C LEU A 143 -8.55 9.60 -29.58
N GLU A 144 -9.46 8.93 -30.28
CA GLU A 144 -10.58 9.58 -30.97
C GLU A 144 -11.64 10.07 -29.98
N LEU A 145 -11.92 9.33 -28.90
CA LEU A 145 -12.81 9.78 -27.83
C LEU A 145 -12.21 10.96 -27.06
N ILE A 146 -10.93 10.91 -26.70
CA ILE A 146 -10.23 12.01 -26.03
C ILE A 146 -10.23 13.26 -26.93
N LYS A 147 -9.89 13.10 -28.22
CA LYS A 147 -9.94 14.21 -29.18
C LYS A 147 -11.34 14.79 -29.32
N LYS A 148 -12.38 13.97 -29.39
CA LYS A 148 -13.77 14.42 -29.54
C LYS A 148 -14.27 15.17 -28.30
N THR A 149 -13.82 14.76 -27.11
CA THR A 149 -14.24 15.39 -25.84
C THR A 149 -13.52 16.71 -25.60
N TRP A 150 -12.22 16.79 -25.92
CA TRP A 150 -11.38 17.98 -25.69
C TRP A 150 -11.38 18.98 -26.85
N PHE A 151 -11.38 18.52 -28.10
CA PHE A 151 -11.39 19.40 -29.29
C PHE A 151 -12.80 19.60 -29.89
N GLY A 152 -13.80 18.80 -29.49
CA GLY A 152 -15.18 18.93 -29.97
C GLY A 152 -16.00 20.03 -29.28
N THR A 153 -15.49 20.68 -28.22
CA THR A 153 -16.25 21.66 -27.43
C THR A 153 -15.88 23.13 -27.68
N HIS A 154 -14.94 23.46 -28.57
CA HIS A 154 -14.57 24.87 -28.82
C HIS A 154 -14.36 25.20 -30.31
N ILE A 155 -15.47 25.41 -31.03
CA ILE A 155 -15.57 26.51 -32.00
C ILE A 155 -16.93 27.19 -31.83
N ARG A 156 -17.05 28.11 -30.86
CA ARG A 156 -18.02 29.21 -31.02
C ARG A 156 -17.29 30.31 -31.79
N PRO A 157 -17.76 30.71 -32.97
CA PRO A 157 -17.17 31.86 -33.65
C PRO A 157 -17.44 33.10 -32.79
N PHE A 158 -16.39 33.88 -32.54
CA PHE A 158 -16.55 35.24 -32.04
C PHE A 158 -17.36 36.03 -33.08
N SER A 159 -18.56 36.48 -32.69
CA SER A 159 -19.36 37.49 -33.38
C SER A 159 -19.04 38.87 -32.83
#